data_AF-A0A1M6T6M3-F1
#
_entry.id   AF-A0A1M6T6M3-F1
#
_cell.length_a   1.000
_cell.length_b   1.000
_cell.length_c   1.000
_cell.angle_alpha   90.00
_cell.angle_beta   90.00
_cell.angle_gamma   90.00
#
_symmetry.space_group_name_H-M   'P 1'
#
loop_
_entity.id
_entity.type
_entity.pdbx_description
1 polymer ?
#
loop_
_entity_poly.entity_id
_entity_poly.type
_entity_poly.pdbx_seq_one_letter_code
_entity_poly.pdbx_strand_id
1 'polypeptide(L)'
;MNTAIAEVLAERHRQVNQEGWSHEHDDSHHQGELAAAAGCYALHTCLMGRGKAQDTVPSPWPWDASWWKPTIARRNLIKAAALILAEIERLDRAAAKSVPPSRPLEEAWSRDGVMYSHDSFQELIECHAVEPGSTVYTGTKTRFAPSHFADADSVIEEMGERACDEGGEFAEDFPDPTPEAREQLQILMNAWADLHTTIDFFIVEDAREYVITERDLEVS
;
A
#
# COMPACT_ATOMS: atom_id res chain seq x y z
N MET A 1 -9.90 -24.98 -1.06
CA MET A 1 -11.06 -24.15 -0.63
C MET A 1 -10.54 -22.73 -0.49
N ASN A 2 -10.87 -21.84 -1.42
CA ASN A 2 -10.35 -20.47 -1.36
C ASN A 2 -11.01 -19.72 -0.20
N THR A 3 -10.23 -18.91 0.52
CA THR A 3 -10.74 -18.08 1.61
C THR A 3 -11.65 -16.99 1.06
N ALA A 4 -12.54 -16.45 1.88
CA ALA A 4 -13.42 -15.35 1.45
C ALA A 4 -12.64 -14.14 0.93
N ILE A 5 -11.47 -13.86 1.51
CA ILE A 5 -10.56 -12.80 1.08
C ILE A 5 -10.08 -13.06 -0.36
N ALA A 6 -9.58 -14.27 -0.65
CA ALA A 6 -9.11 -14.64 -1.98
C ALA A 6 -10.22 -14.53 -3.04
N GLU A 7 -11.46 -14.88 -2.71
CA GLU A 7 -12.59 -14.75 -3.64
C GLU A 7 -12.99 -13.30 -3.91
N VAL A 8 -12.87 -12.40 -2.92
CA VAL A 8 -13.11 -10.96 -3.11
C VAL A 8 -12.04 -10.35 -4.00
N LEU A 9 -10.76 -10.67 -3.77
CA LEU A 9 -9.65 -10.21 -4.62
C LEU A 9 -9.80 -10.73 -6.05
N ALA A 10 -10.14 -12.01 -6.23
CA ALA A 10 -10.39 -12.57 -7.55
C ALA A 10 -11.56 -11.88 -8.27
N GLU A 11 -12.63 -11.51 -7.55
CA GLU A 11 -13.74 -10.77 -8.14
C GLU A 11 -13.34 -9.34 -8.52
N ARG A 12 -12.57 -8.65 -7.67
CA ARG A 12 -12.06 -7.31 -7.97
C ARG A 12 -11.19 -7.34 -9.23
N HIS A 13 -10.30 -8.31 -9.31
CA HIS A 13 -9.46 -8.54 -10.49
C HIS A 13 -10.29 -8.83 -11.75
N ARG A 14 -11.33 -9.65 -11.64
CA ARG A 14 -12.25 -9.95 -12.74
C ARG A 14 -12.94 -8.67 -13.24
N GLN A 15 -13.40 -7.80 -12.34
CA GLN A 15 -14.01 -6.52 -12.70
C GLN A 15 -13.04 -5.62 -13.47
N VAL A 16 -11.78 -5.51 -13.02
CA VAL A 16 -10.75 -4.73 -13.72
C VAL A 16 -10.47 -5.33 -15.10
N ASN A 17 -10.14 -6.62 -15.17
CA ASN A 17 -9.55 -7.22 -16.38
C ASN A 17 -10.57 -7.70 -17.42
N GLN A 18 -11.76 -8.12 -17.00
CA GLN A 18 -12.79 -8.60 -17.93
C GLN A 18 -13.84 -7.53 -18.24
N GLU A 19 -14.18 -6.68 -17.26
CA GLU A 19 -15.20 -5.64 -17.44
C GLU A 19 -14.60 -4.26 -17.76
N GLY A 20 -13.27 -4.11 -17.64
CA GLY A 20 -12.58 -2.84 -17.91
C GLY A 20 -12.77 -1.78 -16.83
N TRP A 21 -13.17 -2.18 -15.61
CA TRP A 21 -13.38 -1.26 -14.48
C TRP A 21 -12.04 -0.92 -13.83
N SER A 22 -11.22 -0.14 -14.54
CA SER A 22 -9.92 0.31 -14.06
C SER A 22 -10.02 1.29 -12.88
N HIS A 23 -8.88 1.62 -12.26
CA HIS A 23 -8.83 2.64 -11.22
C HIS A 23 -9.33 4.01 -11.72
N GLU A 24 -9.05 4.36 -12.99
CA GLU A 24 -9.52 5.59 -13.62
C GLU A 24 -11.03 5.56 -13.87
N HIS A 25 -11.57 4.39 -14.25
CA HIS A 25 -13.02 4.19 -14.33
C HIS A 25 -13.66 4.44 -12.96
N ASP A 26 -13.11 3.84 -11.92
CA ASP A 26 -13.63 3.98 -10.56
C ASP A 26 -13.53 5.43 -10.07
N ASP A 27 -12.43 6.12 -10.35
CA ASP A 27 -12.22 7.54 -10.06
C ASP A 27 -13.29 8.45 -10.72
N SER A 28 -13.95 8.01 -11.80
CA SER A 28 -15.05 8.75 -12.43
C SER A 28 -16.39 8.68 -11.67
N HIS A 29 -16.55 7.71 -10.76
CA HIS A 29 -17.76 7.49 -9.95
C HIS A 29 -17.66 8.21 -8.60
N HIS A 30 -17.91 9.51 -8.59
CA HIS A 30 -17.68 10.37 -7.43
C HIS A 30 -18.93 10.67 -6.58
N GLN A 31 -20.09 10.09 -6.90
CA GLN A 31 -21.36 10.32 -6.19
C GLN A 31 -21.77 9.11 -5.32
N GLY A 32 -20.83 8.20 -5.07
CA GLY A 32 -21.05 7.00 -4.27
C GLY A 32 -21.72 5.86 -5.05
N GLU A 33 -21.64 5.87 -6.38
CA GLU A 33 -22.22 4.83 -7.23
C GLU A 33 -21.69 3.44 -6.88
N LEU A 34 -20.37 3.30 -6.67
CA LEU A 34 -19.76 2.02 -6.28
C LEU A 34 -20.33 1.50 -4.95
N ALA A 35 -20.48 2.37 -3.95
CA ALA A 35 -21.10 2.04 -2.66
C ALA A 35 -22.59 1.68 -2.81
N ALA A 36 -23.34 2.41 -3.65
CA ALA A 36 -24.75 2.15 -3.90
C ALA A 36 -24.95 0.78 -4.57
N ALA A 37 -24.14 0.45 -5.58
CA ALA A 37 -24.15 -0.84 -6.26
C ALA A 37 -23.80 -1.99 -5.29
N ALA A 38 -22.79 -1.79 -4.43
CA ALA A 38 -22.45 -2.76 -3.38
C ALA A 38 -23.62 -2.99 -2.41
N GLY A 39 -24.25 -1.91 -1.95
CA GLY A 39 -25.42 -1.95 -1.08
C GLY A 39 -26.59 -2.72 -1.70
N CYS A 40 -26.81 -2.58 -3.01
CA CYS A 40 -27.82 -3.33 -3.74
C CYS A 40 -27.58 -4.85 -3.67
N TYR A 41 -26.36 -5.31 -3.93
CA TYR A 41 -26.02 -6.74 -3.84
C TYR A 41 -26.12 -7.29 -2.41
N ALA A 42 -25.68 -6.52 -1.41
CA ALA A 42 -25.76 -6.89 -0.01
C ALA A 42 -27.22 -6.99 0.48
N LEU A 43 -28.04 -5.97 0.19
CA LEU A 43 -29.44 -5.95 0.58
C LEU A 43 -30.24 -7.04 -0.13
N HIS A 44 -29.99 -7.28 -1.42
CA HIS A 44 -30.63 -8.36 -2.16
C HIS A 44 -30.35 -9.73 -1.54
N THR A 45 -29.15 -9.93 -0.97
CA THR A 45 -28.81 -11.14 -0.19
C THR A 45 -29.64 -11.28 1.09
N CYS A 46 -29.87 -10.18 1.83
CA CYS A 46 -30.76 -10.18 2.98
C CYS A 46 -32.21 -10.55 2.57
N LEU A 47 -32.69 -10.02 1.44
CA LEU A 47 -34.02 -10.31 0.93
C LEU A 47 -34.16 -11.78 0.48
N MET A 48 -33.11 -12.36 -0.10
CA MET A 48 -33.09 -13.80 -0.45
C MET A 48 -33.29 -14.68 0.77
N GLY A 49 -32.55 -14.41 1.86
CA GLY A 49 -32.69 -15.15 3.12
C GLY A 49 -34.08 -15.05 3.75
N ARG A 50 -34.86 -14.03 3.39
CA ARG A 50 -36.25 -13.81 3.82
C ARG A 50 -37.29 -14.36 2.83
N GLY A 51 -36.88 -14.98 1.72
CA GLY A 51 -37.79 -15.40 0.64
C GLY A 51 -38.47 -14.24 -0.07
N LYS A 52 -37.87 -13.05 -0.07
CA LYS A 52 -38.42 -11.79 -0.61
C LYS A 52 -37.57 -11.18 -1.72
N ALA A 53 -36.48 -11.84 -2.11
CA ALA A 53 -35.69 -11.38 -3.26
C ALA A 53 -36.51 -11.50 -4.53
N GLN A 54 -36.48 -10.44 -5.33
CA GLN A 54 -36.99 -10.41 -6.69
C GLN A 54 -35.82 -10.05 -7.61
N ASP A 55 -35.83 -10.57 -8.83
CA ASP A 55 -34.81 -10.28 -9.85
C ASP A 55 -34.96 -8.86 -10.45
N THR A 56 -35.78 -8.02 -9.83
CA THR A 56 -35.93 -6.61 -10.19
C THR A 56 -34.70 -5.81 -9.79
N VAL A 57 -34.32 -4.87 -10.64
CA VAL A 57 -33.26 -3.90 -10.35
C VAL A 57 -33.68 -3.04 -9.15
N PRO A 58 -32.88 -2.98 -8.07
CA PRO A 58 -33.18 -2.12 -6.93
C PRO A 58 -33.19 -0.65 -7.33
N SER A 59 -34.09 0.15 -6.75
CA SER A 59 -34.16 1.60 -6.99
C SER A 59 -32.83 2.36 -6.77
N PRO A 60 -31.96 2.02 -5.80
CA PRO A 60 -30.68 2.70 -5.63
C PRO A 60 -29.56 2.16 -6.55
N TRP A 61 -29.84 1.24 -7.46
CA TRP A 61 -28.85 0.75 -8.42
C TRP A 61 -28.45 1.89 -9.38
N PRO A 62 -27.15 2.23 -9.49
CA PRO A 62 -26.72 3.47 -10.15
C PRO A 62 -26.51 3.33 -11.67
N TRP A 63 -26.53 2.12 -12.21
CA TRP A 63 -26.15 1.84 -13.60
C TRP A 63 -27.29 1.24 -14.41
N ASP A 64 -27.05 0.99 -15.70
CA ASP A 64 -28.03 0.33 -16.55
C ASP A 64 -28.46 -1.02 -15.98
N ALA A 65 -29.75 -1.34 -16.17
CA ALA A 65 -30.39 -2.55 -15.66
C ALA A 65 -29.68 -3.83 -16.13
N SER A 66 -29.06 -3.83 -17.30
CA SER A 66 -28.32 -4.98 -17.84
C SER A 66 -27.08 -5.37 -17.02
N TRP A 67 -26.57 -4.45 -16.18
CA TRP A 67 -25.45 -4.71 -15.27
C TRP A 67 -25.88 -5.28 -13.92
N TRP A 68 -27.18 -5.27 -13.62
CA TRP A 68 -27.72 -5.93 -12.45
C TRP A 68 -27.82 -7.44 -12.70
N LYS A 69 -26.86 -8.20 -12.15
CA LYS A 69 -26.74 -9.65 -12.37
C LYS A 69 -26.65 -10.40 -11.03
N PRO A 70 -27.70 -10.38 -10.18
CA PRO A 70 -27.68 -11.11 -8.93
C PRO A 70 -27.64 -12.61 -9.20
N THR A 71 -26.95 -13.35 -8.33
CA THR A 71 -26.96 -14.81 -8.33
C THR A 71 -27.27 -15.30 -6.90
N ILE A 72 -26.47 -16.19 -6.35
CA ILE A 72 -26.67 -16.71 -4.99
C ILE A 72 -26.12 -15.76 -3.93
N ALA A 73 -26.65 -15.88 -2.71
CA ALA A 73 -26.27 -15.08 -1.54
C ALA A 73 -24.76 -14.86 -1.38
N ARG A 74 -23.96 -15.94 -1.34
CA ARG A 74 -22.49 -15.84 -1.19
C ARG A 74 -21.85 -15.03 -2.31
N ARG A 75 -22.23 -15.31 -3.57
CA ARG A 75 -21.62 -14.67 -4.73
C ARG A 75 -21.98 -13.19 -4.81
N ASN A 76 -23.19 -12.82 -4.42
CA ASN A 76 -23.60 -11.42 -4.32
C ASN A 76 -22.85 -10.69 -3.21
N LEU A 77 -22.58 -11.33 -2.06
CA LEU A 77 -21.73 -10.74 -1.01
C LEU A 77 -20.29 -10.54 -1.49
N ILE A 78 -19.73 -11.47 -2.29
CA ILE A 78 -18.40 -11.31 -2.89
C ILE A 78 -18.38 -10.11 -3.84
N LYS A 79 -19.40 -9.96 -4.72
CA LYS A 79 -19.54 -8.79 -5.60
C LYS A 79 -19.66 -7.49 -4.81
N ALA A 80 -20.47 -7.48 -3.75
CA ALA A 80 -20.63 -6.33 -2.86
C ALA A 80 -19.31 -5.94 -2.20
N ALA A 81 -18.56 -6.91 -1.66
CA ALA A 81 -17.27 -6.66 -1.03
C ALA A 81 -16.23 -6.14 -2.03
N ALA A 82 -16.18 -6.66 -3.26
CA ALA A 82 -15.29 -6.16 -4.31
C ALA A 82 -15.61 -4.70 -4.71
N LEU A 83 -16.90 -4.35 -4.79
CA LEU A 83 -17.33 -2.97 -5.05
C LEU A 83 -17.06 -2.02 -3.87
N ILE A 84 -17.17 -2.49 -2.63
CA ILE A 84 -16.77 -1.72 -1.44
C ILE A 84 -15.26 -1.46 -1.47
N LEU A 85 -14.45 -2.48 -1.77
CA LEU A 85 -13.01 -2.33 -1.91
C LEU A 85 -12.66 -1.28 -2.95
N ALA A 86 -13.29 -1.34 -4.13
CA ALA A 86 -13.12 -0.35 -5.19
C ALA A 86 -13.42 1.09 -4.75
N GLU A 87 -14.50 1.31 -3.98
CA GLU A 87 -14.86 2.63 -3.47
C GLU A 87 -13.87 3.13 -2.41
N ILE A 88 -13.38 2.26 -1.53
CA ILE A 88 -12.37 2.61 -0.53
C ILE A 88 -11.08 3.05 -1.24
N GLU A 89 -10.60 2.26 -2.21
CA GLU A 89 -9.41 2.59 -3.00
C GLU A 89 -9.57 3.94 -3.72
N ARG A 90 -10.75 4.21 -4.28
CA ARG A 90 -11.06 5.49 -4.93
C ARG A 90 -11.00 6.67 -3.95
N LEU A 91 -11.56 6.51 -2.75
CA LEU A 91 -11.53 7.52 -1.69
C LEU A 91 -10.10 7.78 -1.22
N ASP A 92 -9.30 6.72 -1.02
CA ASP A 92 -7.91 6.82 -0.61
C ASP A 92 -7.06 7.56 -1.65
N ARG A 93 -7.23 7.23 -2.94
CA ARG A 93 -6.58 7.97 -4.04
C ARG A 93 -6.99 9.43 -4.10
N ALA A 94 -8.27 9.74 -3.89
CA ALA A 94 -8.76 11.11 -3.84
C ALA A 94 -8.15 11.89 -2.66
N ALA A 95 -8.04 11.26 -1.49
CA ALA A 95 -7.40 11.84 -0.32
C ALA A 95 -5.91 12.11 -0.57
N ALA A 96 -5.17 11.15 -1.14
CA ALA A 96 -3.75 11.30 -1.46
C ALA A 96 -3.46 12.48 -2.41
N LYS A 97 -4.33 12.70 -3.43
CA LYS A 97 -4.23 13.86 -4.34
C LYS A 97 -4.42 15.21 -3.65
N SER A 98 -5.11 15.24 -2.51
CA SER A 98 -5.42 16.47 -1.77
C SER A 98 -4.35 16.88 -0.75
N VAL A 99 -3.38 16.00 -0.47
CA VAL A 99 -2.26 16.30 0.44
C VAL A 99 -1.19 17.06 -0.35
N PRO A 100 -0.90 18.34 -0.03
CA PRO A 100 0.15 19.09 -0.72
C PRO A 100 1.52 18.44 -0.48
N PRO A 101 2.40 18.38 -1.49
CA PRO A 101 3.76 17.90 -1.28
C PRO A 101 4.51 18.91 -0.41
N SER A 102 5.05 18.43 0.71
CA SER A 102 6.23 18.91 1.45
C SER A 102 6.00 19.04 2.95
N ARG A 103 6.57 18.09 3.70
CA ARG A 103 7.25 18.43 4.95
C ARG A 103 8.62 18.99 4.56
N PRO A 104 9.20 19.96 5.30
CA PRO A 104 10.61 20.32 5.11
C PRO A 104 11.47 19.06 5.15
N LEU A 105 12.50 19.00 4.31
CA LEU A 105 13.48 17.91 4.36
C LEU A 105 14.06 17.84 5.78
N GLU A 106 13.95 16.67 6.42
CA GLU A 106 14.54 16.45 7.74
C GLU A 106 16.06 16.36 7.56
N GLU A 107 16.80 17.33 8.09
CA GLU A 107 18.26 17.31 8.04
C GLU A 107 18.83 16.30 9.04
N ALA A 108 19.98 15.73 8.71
CA ALA A 108 20.80 14.97 9.64
C ALA A 108 22.21 15.54 9.65
N TRP A 109 22.80 15.67 10.83
CA TRP A 109 24.13 16.22 11.05
C TRP A 109 25.05 15.21 11.73
N SER A 110 26.29 15.14 11.23
CA SER A 110 27.33 14.23 11.69
C SER A 110 28.64 14.98 11.88
N ARG A 111 29.41 14.59 12.89
CA ARG A 111 30.75 15.13 13.14
C ARG A 111 31.82 14.46 12.29
N ASP A 112 31.68 13.17 12.05
CA ASP A 112 32.71 12.31 11.43
C ASP A 112 32.34 11.79 10.04
N GLY A 113 31.11 12.10 9.58
CA GLY A 113 30.58 11.64 8.31
C GLY A 113 30.12 10.18 8.33
N VAL A 114 30.15 9.53 9.50
CA VAL A 114 29.77 8.12 9.69
C VAL A 114 28.45 8.03 10.46
N MET A 115 28.37 8.68 11.63
CA MET A 115 27.17 8.64 12.46
C MET A 115 26.42 9.97 12.39
N TYR A 116 25.24 9.97 11.78
CA TYR A 116 24.35 11.12 11.68
C TYR A 116 23.31 11.06 12.79
N SER A 117 23.64 11.63 13.95
CA SER A 117 22.85 11.51 15.18
C SER A 117 22.15 12.80 15.61
N HIS A 118 22.32 13.90 14.88
CA HIS A 118 21.78 15.21 15.26
C HIS A 118 20.78 15.70 14.21
N ASP A 119 19.69 16.31 14.65
CA ASP A 119 18.58 16.76 13.79
C ASP A 119 18.80 18.19 13.26
N SER A 120 19.83 18.87 13.79
CA SER A 120 20.22 20.20 13.33
C SER A 120 21.70 20.45 13.58
N PHE A 121 22.24 21.43 12.84
CA PHE A 121 23.60 21.92 13.07
C PHE A 121 23.79 22.45 14.50
N GLN A 122 22.79 23.17 15.02
CA GLN A 122 22.81 23.74 16.37
C GLN A 122 22.97 22.66 17.44
N GLU A 123 22.21 21.57 17.34
CA GLU A 123 22.33 20.45 18.26
C GLU A 123 23.73 19.82 18.21
N LEU A 124 24.31 19.67 17.00
CA LEU A 124 25.65 19.13 16.84
C LEU A 124 26.72 19.99 17.55
N ILE A 125 26.66 21.31 17.39
CA ILE A 125 27.66 22.22 18.00
C ILE A 125 27.46 22.39 19.51
N GLU A 126 26.24 22.22 20.02
CA GLU A 126 25.97 22.19 21.47
C GLU A 126 26.49 20.89 22.10
N CYS A 127 26.35 19.75 21.40
CA CYS A 127 26.80 18.45 21.87
C CYS A 127 28.32 18.24 21.75
N HIS A 128 29.00 18.99 20.89
CA HIS A 128 30.41 18.79 20.59
C HIS A 128 31.18 20.11 20.62
N ALA A 129 32.28 20.14 21.37
CA ALA A 129 33.26 21.23 21.27
C ALA A 129 33.88 21.24 19.87
N VAL A 130 33.45 22.18 19.04
CA VAL A 130 33.90 22.41 17.67
C VAL A 130 34.54 23.79 17.56
N GLU A 131 35.55 23.92 16.69
CA GLU A 131 36.26 25.18 16.45
C GLU A 131 36.01 25.66 15.01
N PRO A 132 36.07 26.98 14.73
CA PRO A 132 36.06 27.48 13.36
C PRO A 132 37.12 26.79 12.49
N GLY A 133 36.73 26.37 11.29
CA GLY A 133 37.56 25.57 10.39
C GLY A 133 37.43 24.05 10.57
N SER A 134 36.71 23.57 11.59
CA SER A 134 36.37 22.14 11.72
C SER A 134 35.39 21.73 10.62
N THR A 135 35.62 20.57 10.01
CA THR A 135 34.69 19.97 9.04
C THR A 135 33.67 19.10 9.77
N VAL A 136 32.40 19.33 9.49
CA VAL A 136 31.27 18.47 9.86
C VAL A 136 30.53 18.06 8.59
N TYR A 137 29.50 17.23 8.71
CA TYR A 137 28.77 16.66 7.59
C TYR A 137 27.27 16.85 7.79
N THR A 138 26.56 17.09 6.69
CA THR A 138 25.11 17.23 6.67
C THR A 138 24.53 16.45 5.49
N GLY A 139 23.31 15.95 5.65
CA GLY A 139 22.58 15.26 4.59
C GLY A 139 21.08 15.26 4.87
N THR A 140 20.32 14.67 3.95
CA THR A 140 18.87 14.57 4.03
C THR A 140 18.48 13.22 4.59
N LYS A 141 17.60 13.19 5.59
CA LYS A 141 17.00 11.95 6.08
C LYS A 141 15.98 11.45 5.08
N THR A 142 16.20 10.24 4.61
CA THR A 142 15.21 9.50 3.84
C THR A 142 14.68 8.36 4.72
N ARG A 143 13.37 8.38 4.94
CA ARG A 143 12.64 7.33 5.66
C ARG A 143 11.89 6.48 4.66
N PHE A 144 11.94 5.18 4.86
CA PHE A 144 11.17 4.23 4.07
C PHE A 144 9.88 3.86 4.81
N ALA A 145 8.83 3.56 4.06
CA ALA A 145 7.71 2.78 4.58
C ALA A 145 8.19 1.35 4.83
N PRO A 146 7.66 0.63 5.83
CA PRO A 146 8.06 -0.76 6.03
C PRO A 146 7.88 -1.68 4.83
N SER A 147 6.86 -1.42 4.01
CA SER A 147 6.62 -2.09 2.73
C SER A 147 7.79 -1.98 1.74
N HIS A 148 8.69 -1.00 1.88
CA HIS A 148 9.91 -0.93 1.06
C HIS A 148 10.80 -2.17 1.21
N PHE A 149 10.73 -2.85 2.35
CA PHE A 149 11.53 -4.04 2.66
C PHE A 149 10.75 -5.35 2.47
N ALA A 150 9.50 -5.28 2.01
CA ALA A 150 8.70 -6.45 1.71
C ALA A 150 8.92 -6.88 0.25
N ASP A 151 9.27 -8.14 0.04
CA ASP A 151 9.50 -8.71 -1.30
C ASP A 151 8.84 -10.08 -1.45
N ALA A 152 7.87 -10.16 -2.36
CA ALA A 152 7.17 -11.39 -2.68
C ALA A 152 8.08 -12.40 -3.41
N ASP A 153 9.06 -11.93 -4.19
CA ASP A 153 9.92 -12.80 -4.98
C ASP A 153 10.80 -13.66 -4.08
N SER A 154 11.39 -13.05 -3.04
CA SER A 154 12.13 -13.77 -2.00
C SER A 154 11.29 -14.87 -1.33
N VAL A 155 10.01 -14.63 -1.06
CA VAL A 155 9.11 -15.65 -0.46
C VAL A 155 8.79 -16.77 -1.45
N ILE A 156 8.56 -16.42 -2.72
CA ILE A 156 8.28 -17.39 -3.79
C ILE A 156 9.51 -18.28 -4.06
N GLU A 157 10.70 -17.70 -4.06
CA GLU A 157 11.98 -18.42 -4.19
C GLU A 157 12.17 -19.41 -3.03
N GLU A 158 12.03 -18.93 -1.79
CA GLU A 158 12.12 -19.77 -0.59
C GLU A 158 11.09 -20.91 -0.57
N MET A 159 9.88 -20.69 -1.11
CA MET A 159 8.89 -21.76 -1.29
C MET A 159 9.37 -22.84 -2.26
N GLY A 160 10.01 -22.44 -3.36
CA GLY A 160 10.61 -23.35 -4.34
C GLY A 160 11.77 -24.16 -3.75
N GLU A 161 12.67 -23.51 -3.01
CA GLU A 161 13.79 -24.17 -2.34
C GLU A 161 13.30 -25.25 -1.37
N ARG A 162 12.34 -24.93 -0.50
CA ARG A 162 11.75 -25.90 0.43
C ARG A 162 11.06 -27.06 -0.29
N ALA A 163 10.40 -26.79 -1.41
CA ALA A 163 9.76 -27.84 -2.19
C ALA A 163 10.79 -28.76 -2.86
N CYS A 164 11.91 -28.21 -3.35
CA CYS A 164 13.03 -28.97 -3.88
C CYS A 164 13.70 -29.84 -2.80
N ASP A 165 13.83 -29.35 -1.56
CA ASP A 165 14.37 -30.14 -0.45
C ASP A 165 13.51 -31.38 -0.14
N GLU A 166 12.18 -31.27 -0.25
CA GLU A 166 11.26 -32.38 0.03
C GLU A 166 10.97 -33.28 -1.18
N GLY A 167 10.78 -32.66 -2.36
CA GLY A 167 10.32 -33.31 -3.58
C GLY A 167 11.40 -33.57 -4.62
N GLY A 168 12.62 -33.05 -4.42
CA GLY A 168 13.71 -33.14 -5.38
C GLY A 168 13.34 -32.54 -6.74
N GLU A 169 13.78 -33.20 -7.81
CA GLU A 169 13.52 -32.79 -9.20
C GLU A 169 12.03 -32.71 -9.54
N PHE A 170 11.15 -33.41 -8.81
CA PHE A 170 9.69 -33.34 -9.06
C PHE A 170 9.06 -32.02 -8.61
N ALA A 171 9.79 -31.17 -7.88
CA ALA A 171 9.34 -29.90 -7.37
C ALA A 171 9.97 -28.68 -8.09
N GLU A 172 10.72 -28.90 -9.18
CA GLU A 172 11.47 -27.83 -9.87
C GLU A 172 10.60 -26.66 -10.35
N ASP A 173 9.34 -26.96 -10.72
CA ASP A 173 8.38 -25.97 -11.20
C ASP A 173 7.51 -25.38 -10.07
N PHE A 174 7.68 -25.80 -8.81
CA PHE A 174 6.90 -25.25 -7.71
C PHE A 174 7.53 -23.93 -7.19
N PRO A 175 6.73 -22.87 -6.88
CA PRO A 175 5.27 -22.79 -6.95
C PRO A 175 4.68 -22.21 -8.25
N ASP A 176 5.49 -21.82 -9.24
CA ASP A 176 5.12 -21.18 -10.53
C ASP A 176 3.82 -20.33 -10.51
N PRO A 177 3.79 -19.26 -9.67
CA PRO A 177 2.61 -18.42 -9.59
C PRO A 177 2.49 -17.55 -10.85
N THR A 178 1.25 -17.29 -11.28
CA THR A 178 1.01 -16.32 -12.34
C THR A 178 1.48 -14.92 -11.90
N PRO A 179 1.82 -14.02 -12.85
CA PRO A 179 2.22 -12.65 -12.52
C PRO A 179 1.23 -11.93 -11.59
N GLU A 180 -0.06 -12.19 -11.77
CA GLU A 180 -1.13 -11.60 -10.97
C GLU A 180 -1.14 -12.15 -9.53
N ALA A 181 -0.90 -13.45 -9.36
CA ALA A 181 -0.79 -14.06 -8.03
C ALA A 181 0.45 -13.55 -7.28
N ARG A 182 1.55 -13.31 -7.99
CA ARG A 182 2.76 -12.67 -7.46
C ARG A 182 2.48 -11.24 -6.97
N GLU A 183 1.79 -10.44 -7.77
CA GLU A 183 1.39 -9.08 -7.39
C GLU A 183 0.46 -9.06 -6.16
N GLN A 184 -0.49 -10.00 -6.09
CA GLN A 184 -1.37 -10.14 -4.92
C GLN A 184 -0.59 -10.45 -3.63
N LEU A 185 0.42 -11.32 -3.72
CA LEU A 185 1.29 -11.61 -2.58
C LEU A 185 2.07 -10.36 -2.15
N GLN A 186 2.61 -9.58 -3.10
CA GLN A 186 3.31 -8.33 -2.81
C GLN A 186 2.40 -7.32 -2.09
N ILE A 187 1.17 -7.14 -2.56
CA ILE A 187 0.20 -6.24 -1.92
C ILE A 187 -0.09 -6.66 -0.48
N LEU A 188 -0.27 -7.97 -0.25
CA LEU A 188 -0.52 -8.51 1.07
C LEU A 188 0.67 -8.28 2.01
N MET A 189 1.89 -8.52 1.53
CA MET A 189 3.11 -8.31 2.30
C MET A 189 3.33 -6.84 2.64
N ASN A 190 3.11 -5.93 1.68
CA ASN A 190 3.18 -4.49 1.91
C ASN A 190 2.19 -4.06 2.98
N ALA A 191 0.92 -4.46 2.85
CA ALA A 191 -0.12 -4.12 3.81
C ALA A 191 0.18 -4.67 5.21
N TRP A 192 0.69 -5.90 5.30
CA TRP A 192 1.10 -6.49 6.57
C TRP A 192 2.26 -5.73 7.19
N ALA A 193 3.30 -5.41 6.41
CA ALA A 193 4.48 -4.69 6.89
C ALA A 193 4.08 -3.30 7.41
N ASP A 194 3.35 -2.53 6.61
CA ASP A 194 2.94 -1.17 6.98
C ASP A 194 2.00 -1.13 8.20
N LEU A 195 1.20 -2.18 8.41
CA LEU A 195 0.27 -2.26 9.54
C LEU A 195 0.95 -2.71 10.84
N HIS A 196 1.93 -3.61 10.75
CA HIS A 196 2.44 -4.34 11.91
C HIS A 196 3.87 -4.00 12.29
N THR A 197 4.54 -3.15 11.52
CA THR A 197 5.93 -2.79 11.77
C THR A 197 6.12 -1.28 11.80
N THR A 198 7.14 -0.84 12.50
CA THR A 198 7.56 0.56 12.59
C THR A 198 9.03 0.65 12.23
N ILE A 199 9.40 1.69 11.49
CA ILE A 199 10.80 1.98 11.18
C ILE A 199 11.26 3.13 12.06
N ASP A 200 12.19 2.81 12.96
CA ASP A 200 12.82 3.78 13.84
C ASP A 200 14.19 4.27 13.31
N PHE A 201 14.57 3.83 12.11
CA PHE A 201 15.82 4.20 11.45
C PHE A 201 15.58 5.03 10.18
N PHE A 202 16.64 5.62 9.64
CA PHE A 202 16.64 6.37 8.39
C PHE A 202 17.97 6.15 7.67
N ILE A 203 18.01 6.43 6.38
CA ILE A 203 19.26 6.59 5.65
C ILE A 203 19.55 8.07 5.43
N VAL A 204 20.81 8.40 5.19
CA VAL A 204 21.25 9.76 4.87
C VAL A 204 21.66 9.79 3.41
N GLU A 205 20.96 10.60 2.64
CA GLU A 205 21.25 10.88 1.23
C GLU A 205 21.85 12.28 1.08
N ASP A 206 22.48 12.55 -0.06
CA ASP A 206 23.11 13.84 -0.37
C ASP A 206 24.08 14.36 0.70
N ALA A 207 24.77 13.42 1.37
CA ALA A 207 25.77 13.73 2.38
C ALA A 207 26.87 14.63 1.81
N ARG A 208 27.10 15.77 2.46
CA ARG A 208 28.11 16.76 2.07
C ARG A 208 28.86 17.31 3.27
N GLU A 209 30.10 17.70 3.01
CA GLU A 209 30.95 18.39 3.97
C GLU A 209 30.49 19.84 4.18
N TYR A 210 30.63 20.31 5.42
CA TYR A 210 30.38 21.68 5.84
C TYR A 210 31.50 22.13 6.77
N VAL A 211 32.18 23.22 6.41
CA VAL A 211 33.26 23.80 7.22
C VAL A 211 32.67 24.89 8.11
N ILE A 212 32.81 24.72 9.42
CA ILE A 212 32.28 25.65 10.42
C ILE A 212 32.98 27.00 10.31
N THR A 213 32.21 28.08 10.25
CA THR A 213 32.72 29.46 10.23
C THR A 213 32.60 30.12 11.62
N GLU A 214 33.33 31.21 11.85
CA GLU A 214 33.22 31.98 13.10
C GLU A 214 31.78 32.47 13.36
N ARG A 215 31.07 32.87 12.29
CA ARG A 215 29.69 33.35 12.37
C ARG A 215 28.71 32.26 12.82
N ASP A 216 28.99 31.00 12.50
CA ASP A 216 28.12 29.89 12.87
C ASP A 216 28.14 29.63 14.39
N LEU A 217 29.23 29.99 15.07
CA LEU A 217 29.38 29.88 16.52
C LEU A 217 28.94 31.16 17.27
N GLU A 218 28.75 32.28 16.57
CA GLU A 218 28.23 33.53 17.17
C GLU A 218 26.70 33.52 17.34
N VAL A 219 26.00 32.64 16.61
CA VAL A 219 24.54 32.54 16.56
C VAL A 219 24.01 31.36 17.40
N SER A 220 24.91 30.54 17.97
CA SER A 220 24.59 29.38 18.80
C SER A 220 24.37 29.73 20.26
#